data_AF-A0A7C5IDJ0-F1
#
_entry.id   AF-A0A7C5IDJ0-F1
#
_cell.length_a   1.000
_cell.length_b   1.000
_cell.length_c   1.000
_cell.angle_alpha   90.00
_cell.angle_beta   90.00
_cell.angle_gamma   90.00
#
_symmetry.space_group_name_H-M   'P 1'
#
loop_
_entity.id
_entity.type
_entity.pdbx_description
1 polymer ?
#
loop_
_entity_poly.entity_id
_entity_poly.type
_entity_poly.pdbx_seq_one_letter_code
_entity_poly.pdbx_strand_id
1 'polypeptide(L)'
;MIGLWAGLVTFAATTILTVAGVGAAFILVPIYLALGIELHTAMSTALLLNGISMIFASITFAREKLILWRLALPILLVATVLSPAGAYASQFVQRNILLLLFIAFLIFAASMMLFYKPGGKPKDKKAAEG
;
A
#
# COMPACT_ATOMS: atom_id res chain seq x y z
N MET A 1 19.15 4.37 21.83
CA MET A 1 19.93 4.40 20.56
C MET A 1 19.14 3.81 19.40
N ILE A 2 18.54 2.62 19.51
CA ILE A 2 17.72 2.00 18.43
C ILE A 2 16.52 2.88 17.98
N GLY A 3 15.84 3.55 18.93
CA GLY A 3 14.63 4.33 18.61
C GLY A 3 14.88 5.60 17.79
N LEU A 4 16.07 6.20 17.91
CA LEU A 4 16.41 7.43 17.18
C LEU A 4 16.73 7.12 15.71
N TRP A 5 17.43 6.01 15.46
CA TRP A 5 17.61 5.44 14.12
C TRP A 5 16.30 5.01 13.50
N ALA A 6 15.43 4.34 14.26
CA ALA A 6 14.09 3.94 13.79
C ALA A 6 13.24 5.17 13.40
N GLY A 7 13.29 6.25 14.19
CA GLY A 7 12.58 7.50 13.90
C GLY A 7 13.04 8.18 12.61
N LEU A 8 14.37 8.30 12.42
CA LEU A 8 14.95 8.89 11.21
C LEU A 8 14.60 8.10 9.94
N VAL A 9 14.69 6.77 10.00
CA VAL A 9 14.31 5.88 8.88
C VAL A 9 12.82 6.00 8.58
N THR A 10 11.97 5.98 9.62
CA THR A 10 10.52 6.08 9.46
C THR A 10 10.11 7.41 8.84
N PHE A 11 10.76 8.51 9.24
CA PHE A 11 10.51 9.85 8.71
C PHE A 11 10.85 9.94 7.22
N ALA A 12 12.08 9.54 6.84
CA ALA A 12 12.52 9.59 5.45
C ALA A 12 11.66 8.68 4.54
N ALA A 13 11.38 7.46 4.98
CA ALA A 13 10.53 6.53 4.25
C ALA A 13 9.12 7.10 4.07
N THR A 14 8.55 7.69 5.13
CA THR A 14 7.23 8.31 5.13
C THR A 14 7.10 9.45 4.12
N THR A 15 8.09 10.35 4.05
CA THR A 15 8.07 11.47 3.11
C THR A 15 7.99 10.97 1.66
N ILE A 16 8.80 9.96 1.33
CA ILE A 16 8.81 9.33 0.00
C ILE A 16 7.47 8.62 -0.27
N LEU A 17 6.96 7.88 0.73
CA LEU A 17 5.73 7.10 0.61
C LEU A 17 4.49 7.98 0.45
N THR A 18 4.50 9.17 1.06
CA THR A 18 3.45 10.19 0.89
C THR A 18 3.43 10.73 -0.53
N VAL A 19 4.60 11.01 -1.11
CA VAL A 19 4.73 11.44 -2.52
C VAL A 19 4.28 10.33 -3.49
N ALA A 20 4.50 9.06 -3.12
CA ALA A 20 4.04 7.90 -3.89
C ALA A 20 2.52 7.64 -3.84
N GLY A 21 1.75 8.45 -3.08
CA GLY A 21 0.29 8.34 -3.04
C GLY A 21 -0.26 7.20 -2.18
N VAL A 22 0.57 6.59 -1.33
CA VAL A 22 0.18 5.49 -0.41
C VAL A 22 -0.61 6.02 0.81
N GLY A 23 -0.67 7.34 1.00
CA GLY A 23 -1.55 8.01 1.95
C GLY A 23 -0.87 8.45 3.25
N ALA A 24 -1.36 9.56 3.83
CA ALA A 24 -0.89 10.16 5.08
C ALA A 24 -1.20 9.31 6.34
N ALA A 25 -1.97 8.22 6.19
CA ALA A 25 -2.49 7.42 7.29
C ALA A 25 -1.41 6.68 8.09
N PHE A 26 -0.32 6.26 7.44
CA PHE A 26 0.79 5.56 8.11
C PHE A 26 1.49 6.45 9.16
N ILE A 27 1.48 7.76 8.94
CA ILE A 27 2.06 8.79 9.83
C ILE A 27 1.08 9.19 10.93
N LEU A 28 -0.21 9.09 10.65
CA LEU A 28 -1.24 9.64 11.52
C LEU A 28 -1.34 8.90 12.85
N VAL A 29 -1.16 7.58 12.85
CA VAL A 29 -1.20 6.74 14.06
C VAL A 29 -0.13 7.15 15.08
N PRO A 30 1.18 7.23 14.74
CA PRO A 30 2.19 7.68 15.70
C PRO A 30 2.03 9.15 16.13
N ILE A 31 1.54 10.04 15.26
CA ILE A 31 1.25 11.45 15.61
C ILE A 31 0.11 11.52 16.63
N TYR A 32 -0.99 10.80 16.42
CA TYR A 32 -2.12 10.80 17.34
C TYR A 32 -1.78 10.18 18.69
N LEU A 33 -0.95 9.13 18.71
CA LEU A 33 -0.41 8.60 19.96
C LEU A 33 0.49 9.61 20.69
N ALA A 34 1.32 10.37 19.96
CA ALA A 34 2.15 11.41 20.54
C ALA A 34 1.34 12.59 21.11
N LEU A 35 0.13 12.83 20.57
CA LEU A 35 -0.83 13.82 21.08
C LEU A 35 -1.69 13.31 22.24
N GLY A 36 -1.49 12.05 22.69
CA GLY A 36 -2.26 11.45 23.79
C GLY A 36 -3.67 11.02 23.40
N ILE A 37 -3.97 10.91 22.10
CA ILE A 37 -5.26 10.42 21.60
C ILE A 37 -5.29 8.89 21.76
N GLU A 38 -6.46 8.36 22.14
CA GLU A 38 -6.68 6.93 22.28
C GLU A 38 -6.33 6.17 21.00
N LEU A 39 -5.57 5.07 21.13
CA LEU A 39 -5.10 4.23 20.02
C LEU A 39 -6.25 3.78 19.10
N HIS A 40 -7.41 3.44 19.68
CA HIS A 40 -8.56 2.98 18.91
C HIS A 40 -9.12 4.08 17.99
N THR A 41 -9.24 5.30 18.51
CA THR A 41 -9.64 6.49 17.75
C THR A 41 -8.61 6.81 16.66
N ALA A 42 -7.32 6.65 16.97
CA ALA A 42 -6.26 6.89 16.00
C ALA A 42 -6.23 5.89 14.84
N MET A 43 -6.47 4.60 15.11
CA MET A 43 -6.54 3.58 14.07
C MET A 43 -7.75 3.77 13.16
N SER A 44 -8.92 4.04 13.74
CA SER A 44 -10.16 4.24 12.98
C SER A 44 -10.08 5.45 12.04
N THR A 45 -9.52 6.56 12.52
CA THR A 45 -9.31 7.78 11.72
C THR A 45 -8.26 7.58 10.63
N ALA A 46 -7.15 6.90 10.92
CA ALA A 46 -6.13 6.57 9.93
C ALA A 46 -6.70 5.66 8.81
N LEU A 47 -7.49 4.64 9.15
CA LEU A 47 -8.14 3.77 8.18
C LEU A 47 -9.15 4.53 7.30
N LEU A 48 -9.94 5.43 7.89
CA LEU A 48 -10.89 6.27 7.14
C LEU A 48 -10.17 7.18 6.15
N LEU A 49 -9.13 7.89 6.61
CA LEU A 49 -8.32 8.78 5.77
C LEU A 49 -7.61 8.02 4.65
N ASN A 50 -7.14 6.80 4.94
CA ASN A 50 -6.56 5.93 3.91
C ASN A 50 -7.59 5.57 2.84
N GLY A 51 -8.80 5.17 3.24
CA GLY A 51 -9.89 4.86 2.32
C GLY A 51 -10.25 6.05 1.42
N ILE A 52 -10.43 7.24 2.01
CA ILE A 52 -10.71 8.48 1.26
C ILE A 52 -9.57 8.78 0.28
N SER A 53 -8.33 8.70 0.73
CA SER A 53 -7.14 8.94 -0.10
C SER A 53 -7.08 7.99 -1.30
N MET A 54 -7.36 6.70 -1.07
CA MET A 54 -7.39 5.68 -2.12
C MET A 54 -8.54 5.89 -3.11
N ILE A 55 -9.69 6.42 -2.67
CA ILE A 55 -10.79 6.80 -3.57
C ILE A 55 -10.33 7.94 -4.49
N PHE A 56 -9.74 9.01 -3.94
CA PHE A 56 -9.23 10.12 -4.75
C PHE A 56 -8.11 9.68 -5.71
N ALA A 57 -7.17 8.85 -5.23
CA ALA A 57 -6.10 8.30 -6.06
C ALA A 57 -6.65 7.43 -7.19
N SER A 58 -7.62 6.56 -6.88
CA SER A 58 -8.30 5.72 -7.88
C SER A 58 -9.00 6.55 -8.95
N ILE A 59 -9.77 7.58 -8.55
CA ILE A 59 -10.42 8.50 -9.50
C ILE A 59 -9.38 9.22 -10.36
N THR A 60 -8.30 9.71 -9.75
CA THR A 60 -7.23 10.43 -10.46
C THR A 60 -6.56 9.51 -11.48
N PHE A 61 -6.15 8.30 -11.09
CA PHE A 61 -5.55 7.32 -12.00
C PHE A 61 -6.52 6.80 -13.07
N ALA A 62 -7.81 6.71 -12.74
CA ALA A 62 -8.84 6.35 -13.70
C ALA A 62 -8.98 7.43 -14.80
N ARG A 63 -8.95 8.71 -14.42
CA ARG A 63 -9.00 9.84 -15.37
C ARG A 63 -7.77 9.91 -16.26
N GLU A 64 -6.59 9.65 -15.70
CA GLU A 64 -5.32 9.61 -16.43
C GLU A 64 -5.15 8.34 -17.30
N LYS A 65 -6.15 7.44 -17.34
CA LYS A 65 -6.12 6.15 -18.07
C LYS A 65 -4.93 5.26 -17.70
N LEU A 66 -4.37 5.44 -16.50
CA LEU A 66 -3.25 4.64 -15.99
C LEU A 66 -3.71 3.28 -15.41
N ILE A 67 -5.02 3.03 -15.38
CA ILE A 67 -5.60 1.78 -14.87
C ILE A 67 -5.73 0.77 -16.01
N LEU A 68 -4.95 -0.31 -15.93
CA LEU A 68 -5.13 -1.50 -16.77
C LEU A 68 -6.33 -2.31 -16.26
N TRP A 69 -7.54 -1.94 -16.66
CA TRP A 69 -8.80 -2.56 -16.20
C TRP A 69 -8.84 -4.09 -16.33
N ARG A 70 -8.18 -4.64 -17.35
CA ARG A 70 -8.08 -6.09 -17.59
C ARG A 70 -7.29 -6.84 -16.51
N LEU A 71 -6.37 -6.16 -15.83
CA LEU A 71 -5.61 -6.70 -14.70
C LEU A 71 -6.19 -6.24 -13.35
N ALA A 72 -6.62 -4.98 -13.27
CA ALA A 72 -7.11 -4.37 -12.05
C ALA A 72 -8.39 -5.07 -11.53
N LEU A 73 -9.36 -5.38 -12.39
CA LEU A 73 -10.62 -6.00 -11.97
C LEU A 73 -10.44 -7.41 -11.38
N PRO A 74 -9.73 -8.36 -12.02
CA PRO A 74 -9.46 -9.67 -11.42
C PRO A 74 -8.74 -9.56 -10.08
N ILE A 75 -7.70 -8.71 -9.99
CA ILE A 75 -6.94 -8.51 -8.76
C ILE A 75 -7.83 -7.95 -7.66
N LEU A 76 -8.66 -6.94 -7.97
CA LEU A 76 -9.59 -6.34 -7.03
C LEU A 76 -10.59 -7.36 -6.48
N LEU A 77 -11.15 -8.20 -7.36
CA LEU A 77 -12.14 -9.21 -6.99
C LEU A 77 -11.52 -10.28 -6.07
N VAL A 78 -10.36 -10.81 -6.46
CA VAL A 78 -9.63 -11.78 -5.63
C VAL A 78 -9.22 -11.16 -4.30
N ALA A 79 -8.65 -9.95 -4.29
CA ALA A 79 -8.23 -9.27 -3.07
C ALA A 79 -9.40 -9.00 -2.12
N THR A 80 -10.56 -8.59 -2.64
CA THR A 80 -11.75 -8.30 -1.83
C THR A 80 -12.31 -9.56 -1.17
N VAL A 81 -12.35 -10.68 -1.90
CA VAL A 81 -12.83 -11.96 -1.36
C VAL A 81 -11.82 -12.56 -0.37
N LEU A 82 -10.53 -12.44 -0.67
CA LEU A 82 -9.46 -13.05 0.14
C LEU A 82 -9.11 -12.21 1.38
N SER A 83 -9.38 -10.90 1.39
CA SER A 83 -9.13 -10.00 2.52
C SER A 83 -9.80 -10.45 3.83
N PRO A 84 -11.13 -10.70 3.91
CA PRO A 84 -11.76 -11.18 5.13
C PRO A 84 -11.27 -12.58 5.53
N ALA A 85 -11.00 -13.46 4.55
CA ALA A 85 -10.44 -14.77 4.81
C ALA A 85 -9.03 -14.69 5.42
N GLY A 86 -8.18 -13.78 4.93
CA GLY A 86 -6.86 -13.51 5.46
C GLY A 86 -6.91 -12.88 6.86
N ALA A 87 -7.84 -11.96 7.10
CA ALA A 87 -8.07 -11.38 8.42
C ALA A 87 -8.47 -12.46 9.45
N TYR A 88 -9.36 -13.38 9.07
CA TYR A 88 -9.75 -14.50 9.92
C TYR A 88 -8.59 -15.47 10.16
N ALA A 89 -7.88 -15.86 9.11
CA ALA A 89 -6.71 -16.74 9.21
C ALA A 89 -5.60 -16.15 10.09
N SER A 90 -5.44 -14.82 10.08
CA SER A 90 -4.43 -14.13 10.91
C SER A 90 -4.64 -14.30 12.41
N GLN A 91 -5.86 -14.61 12.87
CA GLN A 91 -6.17 -14.84 14.28
C GLN A 91 -5.67 -16.21 14.78
N PHE A 92 -5.49 -17.19 13.89
CA PHE A 92 -5.00 -18.54 14.22
C PHE A 92 -3.47 -18.65 14.18
N VAL A 93 -2.79 -17.68 13.56
CA VAL A 93 -1.33 -17.67 13.42
C VAL A 93 -0.72 -16.85 14.56
N GLN A 94 0.32 -17.38 15.21
CA GLN A 94 1.02 -16.65 16.26
C GLN A 94 1.58 -15.32 15.73
N ARG A 95 1.43 -14.24 16.51
CA ARG A 95 1.86 -12.87 16.15
C ARG A 95 3.29 -12.81 15.61
N ASN A 96 4.23 -13.51 16.23
CA ASN A 96 5.64 -13.50 15.81
C ASN A 96 5.82 -14.10 14.40
N ILE A 97 5.11 -15.19 14.09
CA ILE A 97 5.17 -15.84 12.78
C ILE A 97 4.52 -14.94 11.73
N LEU A 98 3.39 -14.31 12.06
CA LEU A 98 2.70 -13.37 11.17
C LEU A 98 3.60 -12.17 10.82
N LEU A 99 4.28 -11.60 11.83
CA LEU A 99 5.23 -10.50 11.62
C LEU A 99 6.44 -10.93 10.77
N LEU A 100 6.97 -12.14 10.98
CA LEU A 100 8.08 -12.66 10.20
C LEU A 100 7.68 -12.90 8.74
N LEU A 101 6.50 -13.46 8.48
CA LEU A 101 5.94 -13.60 7.14
C LEU A 101 5.71 -12.26 6.47
N PHE A 102 5.21 -11.27 7.20
CA PHE A 102 5.03 -9.91 6.69
C PHE A 102 6.37 -9.27 6.30
N ILE A 103 7.40 -9.36 7.14
CA ILE A 103 8.74 -8.84 6.82
C ILE A 103 9.32 -9.56 5.60
N ALA A 104 9.21 -10.89 5.54
CA ALA A 104 9.67 -11.68 4.39
C ALA A 104 8.95 -11.26 3.09
N PHE A 105 7.64 -11.05 3.15
CA PHE A 105 6.84 -10.55 2.04
C PHE A 105 7.27 -9.14 1.60
N LEU A 106 7.54 -8.24 2.55
CA LEU A 106 8.03 -6.89 2.24
C LEU A 106 9.41 -6.91 1.56
N ILE A 107 10.33 -7.75 2.05
CA ILE A 107 11.65 -7.92 1.41
C ILE A 107 11.48 -8.47 -0.01
N PHE A 108 10.61 -9.46 -0.19
CA PHE A 108 10.29 -10.02 -1.50
C PHE A 108 9.70 -8.95 -2.43
N ALA A 109 8.68 -8.21 -2.01
CA ALA A 109 8.07 -7.15 -2.81
C ALA A 109 9.06 -6.02 -3.15
N ALA A 110 9.89 -5.61 -2.18
CA ALA A 110 10.93 -4.60 -2.39
C ALA A 110 11.98 -5.09 -3.41
N SER A 111 12.41 -6.35 -3.30
CA SER A 111 13.32 -6.95 -4.27
C SER A 111 12.68 -7.00 -5.66
N MET A 112 11.40 -7.36 -5.76
CA MET A 112 10.68 -7.34 -7.03
C MET A 112 10.62 -5.92 -7.60
N MET A 113 10.27 -4.90 -6.82
CA MET A 113 10.22 -3.52 -7.29
C MET A 113 11.59 -2.97 -7.73
N LEU A 114 12.68 -3.31 -7.02
CA LEU A 114 14.03 -2.84 -7.33
C LEU A 114 14.66 -3.56 -8.53
N PHE A 115 14.39 -4.87 -8.69
CA PHE A 115 15.01 -5.68 -9.73
C PHE A 115 14.11 -5.88 -10.97
N TYR A 116 12.82 -5.52 -10.90
CA TYR A 116 11.91 -5.59 -12.04
C TYR A 116 12.11 -4.39 -12.96
N LYS A 117 12.86 -4.59 -14.05
CA LYS A 117 12.91 -3.64 -15.17
C LYS A 117 11.60 -3.77 -15.98
N PRO A 118 10.77 -2.72 -16.11
CA PRO A 118 9.61 -2.79 -16.98
C PRO A 118 10.08 -3.03 -18.42
N GLY A 119 9.73 -4.20 -18.97
CA GLY A 119 9.97 -4.52 -20.38
C GLY A 119 9.23 -3.51 -21.26
N GLY A 120 9.97 -2.80 -22.11
CA GLY A 120 9.43 -1.76 -22.97
C GLY A 120 8.39 -2.25 -23.99
N LYS A 121 7.28 -1.51 -24.08
CA LYS A 121 6.34 -1.30 -25.20
C LYS A 121 5.68 -2.53 -25.88
N PRO A 122 4.34 -2.62 -25.88
CA PRO A 122 3.60 -3.08 -27.05
C PRO A 122 3.48 -1.92 -28.05
N LYS A 123 3.98 -2.15 -29.26
CA LYS A 123 3.97 -1.24 -30.41
C LYS A 123 2.56 -0.72 -30.72
N ASP A 124 2.47 0.59 -30.85
CA ASP A 124 1.52 1.25 -31.76
C ASP A 124 1.77 0.70 -33.17
N LYS A 125 0.86 -0.15 -33.64
CA LYS A 125 0.72 -0.52 -35.06
C LYS A 125 -0.76 -0.68 -35.38
N LYS A 126 -1.43 0.46 -35.53
CA LYS A 126 -2.50 0.64 -36.53
C LYS A 126 -2.30 1.98 -37.23
N ALA A 127 -1.20 2.06 -38.00
CA ALA A 127 -1.20 2.81 -39.25
C ALA A 127 -2.29 2.16 -40.13
N ALA A 128 -3.26 2.94 -40.62
CA ALA A 128 -3.22 3.38 -42.01
C ALA A 128 -2.96 2.21 -42.95
N GLU A 129 -4.01 1.47 -43.30
CA GLU A 129 -4.18 0.66 -44.52
C GLU A 129 -5.53 -0.08 -44.42
N GLY A 130 -6.48 0.32 -45.27
CA GLY A 130 -7.84 -0.22 -45.37
C GLY A 130 -8.85 0.86 -45.68
#